data_AF-A0A7S1UMV8-F1
#
_entry.id   AF-A0A7S1UMV8-F1
#
_cell.length_a   1.000
_cell.length_b   1.000
_cell.length_c   1.000
_cell.angle_alpha   90.00
_cell.angle_beta   90.00
_cell.angle_gamma   90.00
#
_symmetry.space_group_name_H-M   'P 1'
#
loop_
_entity.id
_entity.type
_entity.pdbx_description
1 polymer ?
#
loop_
_entity_poly.entity_id
_entity_poly.type
_entity_poly.pdbx_seq_one_letter_code
_entity_poly.pdbx_strand_id
1 'polypeptide(L)'
;LKWTTKRPGVFTGGGGGKSKDDDDDHEPMGSLRVDGFSRRLVCSPVADESSRQAEQSKGYTRTRFDRLLGALGVGGGKPRAPPSGANPSRLAGTKIVGEDDVLHLKDLPTFGGALRASDSELLLQYLTVPYLRIPLVLSLFSDSQKLMALDNTELQEVLDSCLFEPGLWQSTFEKDLPTVIPPETDAHLATPVGLLFNELAMAPWSILEPLKKMLAAILEFDTGRYSESTGDVCLYVIRLVVRIEEYMSYIVRHADWLADKEAGKFDGDYGESLRPEPEPEPEPEPEPEPEPEP
;
A
#
# COMPACT_ATOMS: atom_id res chain seq x y z
N LEU A 1 14.13 -14.87 -16.31
CA LEU A 1 14.66 -14.73 -14.94
C LEU A 1 15.21 -16.09 -14.52
N LYS A 2 16.49 -16.18 -14.16
CA LYS A 2 17.08 -17.39 -13.59
C LYS A 2 17.28 -17.12 -12.11
N TRP A 3 16.65 -17.91 -11.26
CA TRP A 3 16.82 -17.83 -9.81
C TRP A 3 17.85 -18.88 -9.42
N THR A 4 18.94 -18.47 -8.79
CA THR A 4 19.95 -19.39 -8.27
C THR A 4 20.20 -19.06 -6.80
N THR A 5 19.71 -19.89 -5.91
CA THR A 5 20.05 -19.87 -4.48
C THR A 5 21.24 -20.81 -4.28
N LYS A 6 22.42 -20.29 -3.95
CA LYS A 6 23.52 -21.13 -3.44
C LYS A 6 23.23 -21.40 -1.96
N ARG A 7 22.98 -22.67 -1.59
CA ARG A 7 23.01 -23.11 -0.19
C ARG A 7 24.48 -23.11 0.29
N PRO A 8 24.78 -22.70 1.53
CA PRO A 8 26.14 -22.75 2.07
C PRO A 8 26.60 -24.21 2.19
N GLY A 9 27.80 -24.49 1.68
CA GLY A 9 28.49 -25.76 1.89
C GLY A 9 29.08 -25.82 3.30
N VAL A 10 28.94 -26.97 3.95
CA VAL A 10 29.56 -27.32 5.22
C VAL A 10 31.08 -27.18 5.10
N PHE A 11 31.68 -26.36 5.97
CA PHE A 11 33.11 -26.15 6.05
C PHE A 11 33.74 -27.27 6.87
N THR A 12 34.40 -28.24 6.22
CA THR A 12 35.37 -29.12 6.88
C THR A 12 36.74 -28.42 6.87
N GLY A 13 37.32 -28.26 8.06
CA GLY A 13 38.56 -27.53 8.25
C GLY A 13 39.78 -28.24 7.64
N GLY A 14 40.79 -27.45 7.25
CA GLY A 14 42.17 -27.92 7.12
C GLY A 14 43.03 -27.17 6.10
N GLY A 15 44.11 -26.56 6.58
CA GLY A 15 45.36 -26.39 5.81
C GLY A 15 45.57 -25.04 5.15
N GLY A 16 46.59 -24.31 5.62
CA GLY A 16 46.94 -22.98 5.13
C GLY A 16 47.71 -22.95 3.81
N GLY A 17 47.60 -21.79 3.15
CA GLY A 17 48.42 -21.39 2.01
C GLY A 17 48.08 -19.95 1.63
N LYS A 18 48.93 -18.99 2.00
CA LYS A 18 48.81 -17.57 1.59
C LYS A 18 49.17 -17.46 0.11
N SER A 19 48.19 -17.13 -0.73
CA SER A 19 48.39 -16.42 -1.99
C SER A 19 47.52 -15.18 -2.03
N LYS A 20 48.15 -14.11 -2.50
CA LYS A 20 47.68 -12.74 -2.60
C LYS A 20 46.92 -12.59 -3.92
N ASP A 21 45.92 -11.71 -3.93
CA ASP A 21 44.98 -11.38 -5.01
C ASP A 21 43.65 -12.14 -4.86
N ASP A 22 42.71 -11.53 -4.12
CA ASP A 22 41.27 -11.52 -4.40
C ASP A 22 40.65 -10.49 -3.44
N ASP A 23 40.04 -9.44 -4.00
CA ASP A 23 39.21 -8.49 -3.25
C ASP A 23 37.93 -9.22 -2.81
N ASP A 24 38.02 -9.93 -1.68
CA ASP A 24 36.89 -10.59 -1.04
C ASP A 24 35.99 -9.53 -0.41
N ASP A 25 34.97 -9.11 -1.17
CA ASP A 25 33.75 -8.50 -0.65
C ASP A 25 33.15 -9.43 0.41
N HIS A 26 33.41 -9.14 1.68
CA HIS A 26 32.76 -9.80 2.82
C HIS A 26 31.26 -9.48 2.77
N GLU A 27 30.48 -10.33 2.10
CA GLU A 27 29.02 -10.25 2.16
C GLU A 27 28.56 -10.71 3.55
N PRO A 28 27.74 -9.91 4.27
CA PRO A 28 27.15 -10.34 5.52
C PRO A 28 26.25 -11.56 5.28
N MET A 29 26.41 -12.60 6.11
CA MET A 29 25.59 -13.82 6.09
C MET A 29 24.09 -13.47 5.97
N GLY A 30 23.42 -13.98 4.92
CA GLY A 30 21.97 -13.86 4.75
C GLY A 30 21.48 -12.92 3.64
N SER A 31 22.36 -12.35 2.81
CA SER A 31 21.92 -11.50 1.69
C SER A 31 21.31 -12.30 0.53
N LEU A 32 20.05 -12.01 0.19
CA LEU A 32 19.39 -12.55 -1.00
C LEU A 32 19.95 -11.88 -2.26
N ARG A 33 20.69 -12.64 -3.07
CA ARG A 33 21.21 -12.17 -4.35
C ARG A 33 20.16 -12.31 -5.45
N VAL A 34 19.70 -11.18 -5.99
CA VAL A 34 18.74 -11.13 -7.11
C VAL A 34 19.40 -10.47 -8.33
N ASP A 35 19.52 -11.21 -9.42
CA ASP A 35 20.05 -10.71 -10.69
C ASP A 35 18.91 -10.56 -11.72
N GLY A 36 18.77 -9.37 -12.32
CA GLY A 36 17.69 -9.03 -13.26
C GLY A 36 18.04 -7.86 -14.18
N PHE A 37 17.50 -7.84 -15.41
CA PHE A 37 17.77 -6.77 -16.40
C PHE A 37 19.27 -6.56 -16.72
N SER A 38 20.03 -7.66 -16.79
CA SER A 38 21.49 -7.63 -16.98
C SER A 38 22.23 -6.81 -15.92
N ARG A 39 21.64 -6.63 -14.73
CA ARG A 39 22.20 -5.91 -13.59
C ARG A 39 21.98 -6.68 -12.29
N ARG A 40 22.88 -6.47 -11.33
CA ARG A 40 22.69 -6.93 -9.95
C ARG A 40 21.67 -6.01 -9.28
N LEU A 41 20.57 -6.56 -8.78
CA LEU A 41 19.58 -5.80 -8.03
C LEU A 41 19.98 -5.83 -6.55
N VAL A 42 20.35 -4.67 -6.03
CA VAL A 42 20.63 -4.50 -4.59
C VAL A 42 19.27 -4.43 -3.88
N CYS A 43 18.86 -5.53 -3.28
CA CYS A 43 17.70 -5.58 -2.39
C CYS A 43 18.11 -4.94 -1.06
N SER A 44 17.49 -3.82 -0.69
CA SER A 44 17.58 -3.35 0.68
C SER A 44 16.83 -4.34 1.57
N PRO A 45 17.37 -4.69 2.76
CA PRO A 45 16.65 -5.52 3.72
C PRO A 45 15.29 -4.91 4.02
N VAL A 46 14.31 -5.76 4.30
CA VAL A 46 13.00 -5.32 4.80
C VAL A 46 13.28 -4.52 6.06
N ALA A 47 13.05 -3.22 5.97
CA ALA A 47 13.29 -2.30 7.07
C ALA A 47 12.32 -2.70 8.20
N ASP A 48 12.87 -3.05 9.38
CA ASP A 48 12.08 -3.33 10.59
C ASP A 48 11.04 -2.22 10.79
N GLU A 49 9.83 -2.57 11.23
CA GLU A 49 8.69 -1.65 11.34
C GLU A 49 9.01 -0.34 12.10
N SER A 50 9.94 -0.40 13.05
CA SER A 50 10.47 0.74 13.81
C SER A 50 11.16 1.81 12.93
N SER A 51 11.80 1.39 11.84
CA SER A 51 12.51 2.30 10.92
C SER A 51 11.57 2.99 9.93
N ARG A 52 10.38 2.43 9.65
CA ARG A 52 9.32 3.09 8.88
C ARG A 52 8.65 4.22 9.67
N GLN A 53 8.46 4.05 10.98
CA GLN A 53 7.98 5.11 11.88
C GLN A 53 8.99 6.27 12.02
N ALA A 54 10.29 5.98 11.95
CA ALA A 54 11.34 7.00 11.98
C ALA A 54 11.37 7.89 10.72
N GLU A 55 10.83 7.44 9.59
CA GLU A 55 10.69 8.25 8.38
C GLU A 55 9.40 9.08 8.35
N GLN A 56 8.29 8.57 8.92
CA GLN A 56 7.03 9.33 9.03
C GLN A 56 7.08 10.46 10.06
N SER A 57 7.88 10.30 11.12
CA SER A 57 8.03 11.29 12.21
C SER A 57 9.02 12.43 11.91
N LYS A 58 9.86 12.32 10.86
CA LYS A 58 10.83 13.36 10.52
C LYS A 58 10.18 14.47 9.68
N GLY A 59 9.76 15.52 10.39
CA GLY A 59 9.26 16.76 9.81
C GLY A 59 10.22 17.35 8.79
N TYR A 60 9.84 17.30 7.52
CA TYR A 60 10.59 17.95 6.44
C TYR A 60 10.11 19.39 6.27
N THR A 61 10.53 20.29 7.16
CA THR A 61 10.49 21.72 6.87
C THR A 61 11.54 22.02 5.82
N ARG A 62 11.13 22.23 4.56
CA ARG A 62 12.03 22.63 3.48
C ARG A 62 12.68 23.97 3.78
N THR A 63 13.91 23.96 4.27
CA THR A 63 14.74 25.16 4.35
C THR A 63 15.55 25.30 3.07
N ARG A 64 15.89 26.53 2.67
CA ARG A 64 16.73 26.80 1.48
C ARG A 64 18.09 26.09 1.53
N PHE A 65 18.52 25.67 2.72
CA PHE A 65 19.71 24.87 2.97
C PHE A 65 19.60 23.42 2.46
N ASP A 66 18.40 22.81 2.46
CA ASP A 66 18.19 21.43 1.98
C ASP A 66 18.40 21.28 0.47
N ARG A 67 18.19 22.37 -0.29
CA ARG A 67 18.51 22.40 -1.72
C ARG A 67 20.02 22.33 -1.98
N LEU A 68 20.83 22.88 -1.08
CA LEU A 68 22.29 22.86 -1.21
C LEU A 68 22.86 21.50 -0.76
N LEU A 69 22.32 20.90 0.30
CA LEU A 69 22.69 19.56 0.77
C LEU A 69 22.23 18.45 -0.18
N GLY A 70 21.08 18.59 -0.83
CA GLY A 70 20.61 17.67 -1.87
C GLY A 70 21.48 17.67 -3.14
N ALA A 71 22.18 18.77 -3.43
CA ALA A 71 23.16 18.83 -4.52
C ALA A 71 24.52 18.22 -4.14
N LEU A 72 24.78 18.03 -2.84
CA LEU A 72 26.02 17.47 -2.28
C LEU A 72 25.88 16.01 -1.81
N GLY A 73 24.74 15.36 -2.05
CA GLY A 73 24.58 13.92 -1.81
C GLY A 73 24.41 13.49 -0.34
N VAL A 74 24.16 14.44 0.58
CA VAL A 74 24.04 14.17 2.03
C VAL A 74 22.61 14.43 2.56
N GLY A 75 21.60 14.34 1.69
CA GLY A 75 20.19 14.54 2.05
C GLY A 75 19.39 13.25 1.93
N GLY A 76 18.63 12.92 2.99
CA GLY A 76 17.81 11.71 3.12
C GLY A 76 17.09 11.32 1.83
N GLY A 77 17.15 10.03 1.52
CA GLY A 77 16.69 9.45 0.27
C GLY A 77 15.28 9.93 -0.06
N LYS A 78 15.09 10.40 -1.30
CA LYS A 78 13.74 10.61 -1.84
C LYS A 78 12.98 9.28 -1.66
N PRO A 79 11.75 9.30 -1.12
CA PRO A 79 10.97 8.08 -0.95
C PRO A 79 10.89 7.36 -2.30
N ARG A 80 10.97 6.02 -2.27
CA ARG A 80 11.00 5.18 -3.49
C ARG A 80 9.75 5.37 -4.35
N ALA A 81 8.65 5.78 -3.75
CA ALA A 81 7.39 6.11 -4.40
C ALA A 81 7.02 7.58 -4.17
N PRO A 82 6.38 8.24 -5.15
CA PRO A 82 5.78 9.55 -4.93
C PRO A 82 4.73 9.47 -3.81
N PRO A 83 4.49 10.56 -3.08
CA PRO A 83 3.42 10.59 -2.08
C PRO A 83 2.06 10.33 -2.74
N SER A 84 1.19 9.61 -2.03
CA SER A 84 -0.18 9.28 -2.42
C SER A 84 -0.90 10.47 -3.07
N GLY A 85 -1.69 10.20 -4.11
CA GLY A 85 -2.52 11.22 -4.76
C GLY A 85 -3.64 11.74 -3.85
N ALA A 86 -4.04 10.92 -2.88
CA ALA A 86 -5.02 11.23 -1.86
C ALA A 86 -4.37 11.75 -0.55
N ASN A 87 -3.13 12.25 -0.61
CA ASN A 87 -2.48 12.85 0.55
C ASN A 87 -2.92 14.32 0.73
N PRO A 88 -3.56 14.69 1.85
CA PRO A 88 -4.08 16.05 2.05
C PRO A 88 -2.96 17.11 2.07
N SER A 89 -1.77 16.77 2.59
CA SER A 89 -0.63 17.70 2.61
C SER A 89 -0.14 18.05 1.20
N ARG A 90 -0.25 17.11 0.26
CA ARG A 90 0.13 17.33 -1.14
C ARG A 90 -0.85 18.30 -1.80
N LEU A 91 -2.15 18.12 -1.55
CA LEU A 91 -3.22 18.94 -2.14
C LEU A 91 -3.23 20.37 -1.59
N ALA A 92 -3.04 20.54 -0.28
CA ALA A 92 -3.02 21.85 0.37
C ALA A 92 -1.66 22.57 0.26
N GLY A 93 -0.61 21.91 -0.23
CA GLY A 93 0.75 22.46 -0.29
C GLY A 93 1.39 22.76 1.08
N THR A 94 0.74 22.35 2.16
CA THR A 94 1.12 22.57 3.57
C THR A 94 1.03 21.25 4.32
N LYS A 95 1.82 21.09 5.39
CA LYS A 95 1.81 19.85 6.16
C LYS A 95 0.52 19.75 6.96
N ILE A 96 -0.21 18.65 6.79
CA ILE A 96 -1.44 18.29 7.49
C ILE A 96 -1.21 16.93 8.14
N VAL A 97 -1.33 16.88 9.47
CA VAL A 97 -1.25 15.65 10.27
C VAL A 97 -2.65 15.16 10.62
N GLY A 98 -3.57 16.07 10.96
CA GLY A 98 -4.94 15.73 11.32
C GLY A 98 -5.96 16.77 10.87
N GLU A 99 -7.22 16.54 11.25
CA GLU A 99 -8.35 17.43 10.93
C GLU A 99 -8.12 18.87 11.43
N ASP A 100 -7.59 19.03 12.65
CA ASP A 100 -7.30 20.33 13.25
C ASP A 100 -6.40 21.19 12.34
N ASP A 101 -5.43 20.59 11.65
CA ASP A 101 -4.55 21.35 10.73
C ASP A 101 -5.33 21.87 9.52
N VAL A 102 -6.33 21.12 9.05
CA VAL A 102 -7.19 21.51 7.93
C VAL A 102 -8.01 22.75 8.29
N LEU A 103 -8.54 22.82 9.52
CA LEU A 103 -9.32 23.95 10.02
C LEU A 103 -8.53 25.27 10.07
N HIS A 104 -7.20 25.20 10.16
CA HIS A 104 -6.31 26.37 10.24
C HIS A 104 -5.69 26.76 8.89
N LEU A 105 -6.08 26.11 7.79
CA LEU A 105 -5.62 26.48 6.46
C LEU A 105 -6.15 27.85 6.06
N LYS A 106 -5.24 28.71 5.57
CA LYS A 106 -5.60 30.04 5.06
C LYS A 106 -6.17 29.97 3.65
N ASP A 107 -5.59 29.10 2.84
CA ASP A 107 -5.91 28.94 1.42
C ASP A 107 -6.26 27.47 1.18
N LEU A 108 -7.50 27.22 0.75
CA LEU A 108 -7.98 25.89 0.40
C LEU A 108 -7.79 25.63 -1.10
N PRO A 109 -7.47 24.39 -1.51
CA PRO A 109 -7.35 24.06 -2.93
C PRO A 109 -8.73 24.19 -3.60
N THR A 110 -8.80 24.92 -4.71
CA THR A 110 -10.07 25.16 -5.41
C THR A 110 -10.31 24.20 -6.56
N PHE A 111 -9.32 23.38 -6.95
CA PHE A 111 -9.39 22.45 -8.08
C PHE A 111 -9.87 23.13 -9.37
N GLY A 112 -9.31 24.30 -9.69
CA GLY A 112 -9.74 25.10 -10.83
C GLY A 112 -11.13 25.73 -10.67
N GLY A 113 -11.63 25.84 -9.44
CA GLY A 113 -12.99 26.30 -9.14
C GLY A 113 -14.05 25.20 -9.16
N ALA A 114 -13.65 23.93 -9.32
CA ALA A 114 -14.57 22.79 -9.35
C ALA A 114 -15.24 22.52 -8.00
N LEU A 115 -14.56 22.82 -6.88
CA LEU A 115 -15.12 22.71 -5.53
C LEU A 115 -15.23 24.07 -4.84
N ARG A 116 -16.29 24.22 -4.04
CA ARG A 116 -16.42 25.33 -3.10
C ARG A 116 -15.42 25.16 -1.96
N ALA A 117 -15.07 26.26 -1.29
CA ALA A 117 -14.17 26.22 -0.14
C ALA A 117 -14.64 25.23 0.93
N SER A 118 -15.94 25.22 1.27
CA SER A 118 -16.51 24.28 2.24
C SER A 118 -16.38 22.80 1.82
N ASP A 119 -16.56 22.50 0.53
CA ASP A 119 -16.46 21.13 0.01
C ASP A 119 -15.00 20.67 -0.08
N SER A 120 -14.09 21.61 -0.37
CA SER A 120 -12.65 21.37 -0.37
C SER A 120 -12.12 21.09 1.03
N GLU A 121 -12.53 21.89 2.02
CA GLU A 121 -12.21 21.66 3.43
C GLU A 121 -12.70 20.28 3.89
N LEU A 122 -13.97 19.96 3.60
CA LEU A 122 -14.57 18.66 3.95
C LEU A 122 -13.83 17.49 3.28
N LEU A 123 -13.46 17.62 2.01
CA LEU A 123 -12.65 16.62 1.31
C LEU A 123 -11.31 16.41 2.01
N LEU A 124 -10.60 17.49 2.35
CA LEU A 124 -9.32 17.39 3.06
C LEU A 124 -9.46 16.72 4.42
N GLN A 125 -10.52 17.03 5.18
CA GLN A 125 -10.83 16.36 6.45
C GLN A 125 -11.10 14.86 6.25
N TYR A 126 -11.86 14.47 5.22
CA TYR A 126 -12.08 13.04 4.93
C TYR A 126 -10.79 12.30 4.58
N LEU A 127 -9.84 12.96 3.92
CA LEU A 127 -8.54 12.39 3.59
C LEU A 127 -7.60 12.21 4.80
N THR A 128 -7.85 12.87 5.93
CA THR A 128 -7.05 12.67 7.16
C THR A 128 -7.43 11.39 7.90
N VAL A 129 -8.55 10.75 7.57
CA VAL A 129 -9.03 9.53 8.23
C VAL A 129 -8.70 8.30 7.36
N PRO A 130 -7.62 7.54 7.61
CA PRO A 130 -7.06 6.61 6.63
C PRO A 130 -8.02 5.49 6.17
N TYR A 131 -8.81 4.96 7.11
CA TYR A 131 -9.71 3.83 6.83
C TYR A 131 -11.08 4.27 6.32
N LEU A 132 -11.70 5.27 6.97
CA LEU A 132 -13.03 5.78 6.59
C LEU A 132 -12.99 6.70 5.35
N ARG A 133 -11.80 7.05 4.86
CA ARG A 133 -11.60 7.85 3.65
C ARG A 133 -12.42 7.33 2.46
N ILE A 134 -12.41 6.02 2.20
CA ILE A 134 -13.08 5.44 1.02
C ILE A 134 -14.59 5.76 1.02
N PRO A 135 -15.36 5.34 2.05
CA PRO A 135 -16.80 5.59 2.06
C PRO A 135 -17.14 7.07 2.18
N LEU A 136 -16.36 7.87 2.91
CA LEU A 136 -16.61 9.31 3.08
C LEU A 136 -16.42 10.09 1.77
N VAL A 137 -15.32 9.84 1.07
CA VAL A 137 -15.02 10.52 -0.21
C VAL A 137 -15.98 10.06 -1.31
N LEU A 138 -16.31 8.76 -1.39
CA LEU A 138 -17.34 8.28 -2.31
C LEU A 138 -18.70 8.92 -2.04
N SER A 139 -19.10 9.01 -0.76
CA SER A 139 -20.35 9.66 -0.38
C SER A 139 -20.36 11.15 -0.74
N LEU A 140 -19.23 11.85 -0.66
CA LEU A 140 -19.11 13.24 -1.05
C LEU A 140 -19.48 13.44 -2.53
N PHE A 141 -18.89 12.62 -3.41
CA PHE A 141 -19.13 12.70 -4.86
C PHE A 141 -20.42 12.02 -5.32
N SER A 142 -21.15 11.35 -4.43
CA SER A 142 -22.47 10.79 -4.74
C SER A 142 -23.58 11.85 -4.87
N ASP A 143 -23.33 13.08 -4.42
CA ASP A 143 -24.21 14.22 -4.62
C ASP A 143 -24.11 14.76 -6.05
N SER A 144 -25.24 14.95 -6.74
CA SER A 144 -25.24 15.33 -8.17
C SER A 144 -24.51 16.64 -8.48
N GLN A 145 -24.47 17.61 -7.56
CA GLN A 145 -23.72 18.86 -7.80
C GLN A 145 -22.22 18.63 -7.70
N LYS A 146 -21.80 17.86 -6.69
CA LYS A 146 -20.37 17.54 -6.47
C LYS A 146 -19.85 16.52 -7.48
N LEU A 147 -20.72 15.65 -8.00
CA LEU A 147 -20.38 14.69 -9.03
C LEU A 147 -19.84 15.38 -10.29
N MET A 148 -20.43 16.51 -10.68
CA MET A 148 -19.95 17.30 -11.82
C MET A 148 -18.55 17.89 -11.61
N ALA A 149 -18.08 18.01 -10.37
CA ALA A 149 -16.70 18.43 -10.10
C ALA A 149 -15.67 17.40 -10.56
N LEU A 150 -16.07 16.13 -10.75
CA LEU A 150 -15.21 15.09 -11.30
C LEU A 150 -14.87 15.29 -12.79
N ASP A 151 -15.35 16.36 -13.44
CA ASP A 151 -14.79 16.81 -14.72
C ASP A 151 -13.30 17.20 -14.57
N ASN A 152 -12.90 17.61 -13.36
CA ASN A 152 -11.51 17.88 -13.03
C ASN A 152 -10.70 16.58 -12.84
N THR A 153 -9.64 16.42 -13.63
CA THR A 153 -8.78 15.21 -13.59
C THR A 153 -8.01 15.03 -12.28
N GLU A 154 -7.65 16.11 -11.57
CA GLU A 154 -7.00 16.02 -10.25
C GLU A 154 -7.95 15.42 -9.21
N LEU A 155 -9.25 15.75 -9.25
CA LEU A 155 -10.26 15.14 -8.38
C LEU A 155 -10.51 13.67 -8.73
N GLN A 156 -10.49 13.31 -10.01
CA GLN A 156 -10.51 11.91 -10.44
C GLN A 156 -9.30 11.14 -9.91
N GLU A 157 -8.11 11.73 -9.97
CA GLU A 157 -6.87 11.13 -9.42
C GLU A 157 -6.95 10.98 -7.90
N VAL A 158 -7.50 11.96 -7.18
CA VAL A 158 -7.71 11.87 -5.72
C VAL A 158 -8.66 10.72 -5.39
N LEU A 159 -9.80 10.60 -6.08
CA LEU A 159 -10.77 9.53 -5.85
C LEU A 159 -10.20 8.15 -6.22
N ASP A 160 -9.51 8.05 -7.36
CA ASP A 160 -8.83 6.82 -7.78
C ASP A 160 -7.75 6.42 -6.77
N SER A 161 -6.95 7.38 -6.30
CA SER A 161 -5.96 7.15 -5.25
C SER A 161 -6.65 6.68 -3.98
N CYS A 162 -7.79 7.29 -3.63
CA CYS A 162 -8.56 6.92 -2.44
C CYS A 162 -8.90 5.43 -2.40
N LEU A 163 -9.40 4.93 -3.52
CA LEU A 163 -9.94 3.58 -3.68
C LEU A 163 -8.89 2.52 -3.99
N PHE A 164 -7.95 2.82 -4.89
CA PHE A 164 -7.11 1.80 -5.51
C PHE A 164 -5.68 1.78 -5.01
N GLU A 165 -5.29 2.69 -4.11
CA GLU A 165 -3.99 2.57 -3.45
C GLU A 165 -3.97 1.41 -2.45
N PRO A 166 -2.90 0.60 -2.43
CA PRO A 166 -2.82 -0.59 -1.60
C PRO A 166 -2.73 -0.30 -0.09
N GLY A 167 -2.42 0.94 0.32
CA GLY A 167 -2.32 1.31 1.72
C GLY A 167 -1.18 0.60 2.47
N LEU A 168 -1.33 0.44 3.78
CA LEU A 168 -0.40 -0.32 4.62
C LEU A 168 -0.61 -1.82 4.41
N TRP A 169 0.49 -2.55 4.20
CA TRP A 169 0.45 -3.99 3.94
C TRP A 169 0.87 -4.79 5.17
N GLN A 170 0.16 -5.88 5.41
CA GLN A 170 0.54 -6.94 6.37
C GLN A 170 0.38 -8.31 5.72
N SER A 171 1.22 -9.28 6.08
CA SER A 171 1.14 -10.66 5.54
C SER A 171 0.01 -11.47 6.15
N THR A 172 -0.19 -11.30 7.46
CA THR A 172 -1.07 -12.14 8.27
C THR A 172 -2.48 -11.57 8.24
N PHE A 173 -3.50 -12.42 8.26
CA PHE A 173 -4.90 -11.97 8.35
C PHE A 173 -5.32 -11.63 9.79
N GLU A 174 -4.60 -12.16 10.78
CA GLU A 174 -4.75 -11.81 12.19
C GLU A 174 -4.32 -10.35 12.40
N LYS A 175 -5.11 -9.63 13.21
CA LYS A 175 -4.90 -8.21 13.47
C LYS A 175 -4.67 -7.99 14.95
N ASP A 176 -3.60 -7.27 15.27
CA ASP A 176 -3.38 -6.74 16.61
C ASP A 176 -4.31 -5.57 16.85
N LEU A 177 -5.25 -5.75 17.77
CA LEU A 177 -6.20 -4.70 18.13
C LEU A 177 -5.50 -3.62 18.96
N PRO A 178 -5.74 -2.33 18.67
CA PRO A 178 -5.19 -1.26 19.48
C PRO A 178 -5.78 -1.30 20.90
N THR A 179 -4.93 -1.10 21.90
CA THR A 179 -5.31 -1.09 23.32
C THR A 179 -5.70 0.29 23.83
N VAL A 180 -5.37 1.35 23.08
CA VAL A 180 -5.62 2.75 23.43
C VAL A 180 -6.30 3.50 22.27
N ILE A 181 -7.09 4.51 22.60
CA ILE A 181 -7.77 5.40 21.66
C ILE A 181 -7.39 6.85 22.00
N PRO A 182 -6.81 7.62 21.06
CA PRO A 182 -6.37 7.21 19.72
C PRO A 182 -5.15 6.27 19.78
N PRO A 183 -4.99 5.36 18.79
CA PRO A 183 -3.84 4.49 18.68
C PRO A 183 -2.57 5.29 18.34
N GLU A 184 -1.40 4.82 18.81
CA GLU A 184 -0.12 5.47 18.50
C GLU A 184 0.30 5.30 17.03
N THR A 185 -0.17 4.23 16.39
CA THR A 185 0.20 3.87 15.03
C THR A 185 -0.98 3.29 14.25
N ASP A 186 -0.94 3.47 12.93
CA ASP A 186 -1.95 2.97 12.00
C ASP A 186 -1.72 1.51 11.57
N ALA A 187 -0.78 0.80 12.22
CA ALA A 187 -0.42 -0.58 11.84
C ALA A 187 -1.63 -1.53 11.86
N HIS A 188 -2.55 -1.33 12.81
CA HIS A 188 -3.80 -2.09 12.93
C HIS A 188 -4.75 -1.93 11.71
N LEU A 189 -4.54 -0.91 10.88
CA LEU A 189 -5.30 -0.67 9.64
C LEU A 189 -4.69 -1.39 8.42
N ALA A 190 -3.53 -2.02 8.57
CA ALA A 190 -2.89 -2.74 7.47
C ALA A 190 -3.75 -3.92 6.98
N THR A 191 -3.67 -4.20 5.68
CA THR A 191 -4.39 -5.31 5.06
C THR A 191 -3.50 -6.02 4.04
N PRO A 192 -3.72 -7.33 3.80
CA PRO A 192 -2.90 -8.07 2.83
C PRO A 192 -3.20 -7.73 1.38
N VAL A 193 -4.42 -7.24 1.10
CA VAL A 193 -4.96 -7.04 -0.25
C VAL A 193 -5.43 -5.60 -0.52
N GLY A 194 -5.13 -4.66 0.38
CA GLY A 194 -5.56 -3.25 0.29
C GLY A 194 -6.91 -2.96 0.95
N LEU A 195 -7.21 -1.67 1.13
CA LEU A 195 -8.37 -1.21 1.90
C LEU A 195 -9.70 -1.47 1.17
N LEU A 196 -9.74 -1.34 -0.15
CA LEU A 196 -10.96 -1.56 -0.94
C LEU A 196 -11.47 -3.00 -0.83
N PHE A 197 -10.60 -4.00 -0.94
CA PHE A 197 -10.99 -5.40 -0.74
C PHE A 197 -11.54 -5.64 0.66
N ASN A 198 -10.90 -5.06 1.67
CA ASN A 198 -11.33 -5.18 3.06
C ASN A 198 -12.71 -4.56 3.28
N GLU A 199 -12.96 -3.37 2.74
CA GLU A 199 -14.27 -2.72 2.81
C GLU A 199 -15.36 -3.48 2.04
N LEU A 200 -15.08 -3.95 0.83
CA LEU A 200 -16.05 -4.74 0.05
C LEU A 200 -16.41 -6.07 0.72
N ALA A 201 -15.46 -6.71 1.40
CA ALA A 201 -15.70 -7.96 2.11
C ALA A 201 -16.50 -7.77 3.41
N MET A 202 -16.20 -6.70 4.16
CA MET A 202 -16.74 -6.51 5.51
C MET A 202 -17.95 -5.57 5.57
N ALA A 203 -17.99 -4.53 4.74
CA ALA A 203 -19.00 -3.47 4.75
C ALA A 203 -19.35 -2.96 3.34
N PRO A 204 -19.77 -3.82 2.40
CA PRO A 204 -19.95 -3.44 0.98
C PRO A 204 -20.92 -2.27 0.77
N TRP A 205 -21.95 -2.14 1.61
CA TRP A 205 -22.98 -1.09 1.48
C TRP A 205 -22.42 0.33 1.54
N SER A 206 -21.31 0.53 2.27
CA SER A 206 -20.65 1.84 2.40
C SER A 206 -20.09 2.36 1.07
N ILE A 207 -19.82 1.44 0.14
CA ILE A 207 -19.31 1.71 -1.21
C ILE A 207 -20.45 1.63 -2.23
N LEU A 208 -21.28 0.61 -2.16
CA LEU A 208 -22.30 0.33 -3.18
C LEU A 208 -23.42 1.38 -3.22
N GLU A 209 -23.84 1.93 -2.08
CA GLU A 209 -24.91 2.95 -2.06
C GLU A 209 -24.48 4.28 -2.71
N PRO A 210 -23.31 4.85 -2.40
CA PRO A 210 -22.77 5.98 -3.15
C PRO A 210 -22.65 5.71 -4.66
N LEU A 211 -22.15 4.55 -5.06
CA LEU A 211 -21.99 4.21 -6.48
C LEU A 211 -23.33 4.11 -7.21
N LYS A 212 -24.36 3.52 -6.59
CA LYS A 212 -25.72 3.50 -7.17
C LYS A 212 -26.26 4.91 -7.38
N LYS A 213 -26.04 5.82 -6.42
CA LYS A 213 -26.44 7.23 -6.55
C LYS A 213 -25.69 7.93 -7.69
N MET A 214 -24.39 7.70 -7.81
CA MET A 214 -23.60 8.24 -8.91
C MET A 214 -24.10 7.72 -10.26
N LEU A 215 -24.39 6.42 -10.37
CA LEU A 215 -24.97 5.81 -11.57
C LEU A 215 -26.34 6.39 -11.94
N ALA A 216 -27.21 6.57 -10.95
CA ALA A 216 -28.52 7.19 -11.16
C ALA A 216 -28.37 8.64 -11.65
N ALA A 217 -27.45 9.41 -11.07
CA ALA A 217 -27.18 10.78 -11.47
C ALA A 217 -26.63 10.89 -12.90
N ILE A 218 -25.68 10.04 -13.30
CA ILE A 218 -25.16 10.08 -14.69
C ILE A 218 -26.21 9.67 -15.73
N LEU A 219 -27.18 8.81 -15.36
CA LEU A 219 -28.31 8.49 -16.23
C LEU A 219 -29.22 9.70 -16.44
N GLU A 220 -29.38 10.55 -15.43
CA GLU A 220 -30.11 11.82 -15.57
C GLU A 220 -29.34 12.85 -16.41
N PHE A 221 -28.00 12.80 -16.40
CA PHE A 221 -27.16 13.65 -17.24
C PHE A 221 -27.16 13.24 -18.72
N ASP A 222 -27.58 12.01 -19.04
CA ASP A 222 -27.75 11.55 -20.41
C ASP A 222 -29.01 12.14 -21.05
N THR A 223 -28.82 13.24 -21.75
CA THR A 223 -29.88 13.91 -22.53
C THR A 223 -30.02 13.35 -23.95
N GLY A 224 -29.33 12.26 -24.29
CA GLY A 224 -29.29 11.67 -25.63
C GLY A 224 -28.43 12.45 -26.63
N ARG A 225 -27.67 13.44 -26.16
CA ARG A 225 -26.69 14.20 -26.93
C ARG A 225 -25.40 14.34 -26.14
N TYR A 226 -24.27 14.26 -26.84
CA TYR A 226 -22.97 14.48 -26.24
C TYR A 226 -22.81 15.94 -25.79
N SER A 227 -22.32 16.12 -24.57
CA SER A 227 -21.82 17.37 -24.04
C SER A 227 -20.44 17.10 -23.45
N GLU A 228 -19.49 18.01 -23.69
CA GLU A 228 -18.10 17.86 -23.25
C GLU A 228 -18.00 17.74 -21.73
N SER A 229 -18.73 18.58 -20.99
CA SER A 229 -18.67 18.61 -19.52
C SER A 229 -19.38 17.45 -18.81
N THR A 230 -20.44 16.88 -19.39
CA THR A 230 -21.11 15.71 -18.79
C THR A 230 -20.54 14.39 -19.29
N GLY A 231 -20.06 14.36 -20.54
CA GLY A 231 -19.52 13.15 -21.17
C GLY A 231 -18.34 12.58 -20.41
N ASP A 232 -17.38 13.44 -20.03
CA ASP A 232 -16.17 13.01 -19.34
C ASP A 232 -16.48 12.49 -17.92
N VAL A 233 -17.38 13.16 -17.20
CA VAL A 233 -17.89 12.70 -15.90
C VAL A 233 -18.58 11.34 -16.03
N CYS A 234 -19.49 11.16 -17.00
CA CYS A 234 -20.19 9.90 -17.22
C CYS A 234 -19.21 8.75 -17.52
N LEU A 235 -18.23 8.98 -18.40
CA LEU A 235 -17.21 7.99 -18.73
C LEU A 235 -16.34 7.63 -17.53
N TYR A 236 -15.96 8.62 -16.72
CA TYR A 236 -15.20 8.39 -15.50
C TYR A 236 -15.99 7.52 -14.50
N VAL A 237 -17.27 7.84 -14.25
CA VAL A 237 -18.11 7.09 -13.31
C VAL A 237 -18.34 5.65 -13.80
N ILE A 238 -18.60 5.44 -15.10
CA ILE A 238 -18.74 4.09 -15.67
C ILE A 238 -17.44 3.30 -15.46
N ARG A 239 -16.29 3.90 -15.78
CA ARG A 239 -14.97 3.28 -15.57
C ARG A 239 -14.72 2.96 -14.08
N LEU A 240 -15.13 3.84 -13.17
CA LEU A 240 -15.01 3.63 -11.73
C LEU A 240 -15.83 2.41 -11.30
N VAL A 241 -17.09 2.33 -11.72
CA VAL A 241 -17.99 1.22 -11.39
C VAL A 241 -17.49 -0.10 -11.96
N VAL A 242 -17.09 -0.14 -13.22
CA VAL A 242 -16.54 -1.37 -13.85
C VAL A 242 -15.31 -1.87 -13.10
N ARG A 243 -14.42 -0.96 -12.66
CA ARG A 243 -13.27 -1.34 -11.84
C ARG A 243 -13.70 -1.93 -10.52
N ILE A 244 -14.68 -1.35 -9.82
CA ILE A 244 -15.15 -1.88 -8.54
C ILE A 244 -15.89 -3.22 -8.71
N GLU A 245 -16.67 -3.38 -9.79
CA GLU A 245 -17.33 -4.63 -10.14
C GLU A 245 -16.32 -5.77 -10.34
N GLU A 246 -15.14 -5.49 -10.90
CA GLU A 246 -14.08 -6.48 -11.05
C GLU A 246 -13.59 -6.99 -9.69
N TYR A 247 -13.42 -6.11 -8.70
CA TYR A 247 -13.05 -6.49 -7.33
C TYR A 247 -14.15 -7.33 -6.68
N MET A 248 -15.42 -6.93 -6.86
CA MET A 248 -16.56 -7.71 -6.36
C MET A 248 -16.62 -9.09 -7.01
N SER A 249 -16.46 -9.16 -8.32
CA SER A 249 -16.45 -10.41 -9.08
C SER A 249 -15.33 -11.33 -8.60
N TYR A 250 -14.16 -10.78 -8.28
CA TYR A 250 -13.06 -11.54 -7.69
C TYR A 250 -13.44 -12.11 -6.32
N ILE A 251 -14.01 -11.29 -5.42
CA ILE A 251 -14.44 -11.73 -4.09
C ILE A 251 -15.45 -12.87 -4.19
N VAL A 252 -16.48 -12.73 -5.04
CA VAL A 252 -17.51 -13.76 -5.23
C VAL A 252 -16.92 -15.04 -5.79
N ARG A 253 -16.11 -14.97 -6.86
CA ARG A 253 -15.47 -16.15 -7.45
C ARG A 253 -14.50 -16.83 -6.47
N HIS A 254 -13.82 -16.06 -5.64
CA HIS A 254 -12.93 -16.61 -4.62
C HIS A 254 -13.73 -17.32 -3.51
N ALA A 255 -14.86 -16.76 -3.10
CA ALA A 255 -15.77 -17.42 -2.16
C ALA A 255 -16.33 -18.73 -2.72
N ASP A 256 -16.73 -18.75 -3.99
CA ASP A 256 -17.18 -19.98 -4.68
C ASP A 256 -16.05 -21.01 -4.74
N TRP A 257 -14.83 -20.59 -5.08
CA TRP A 257 -13.65 -21.46 -5.09
C TRP A 257 -13.33 -22.04 -3.70
N LEU A 258 -13.44 -21.23 -2.64
CA LEU A 258 -13.26 -21.71 -1.26
C LEU A 258 -14.30 -22.77 -0.91
N ALA A 259 -15.57 -22.53 -1.24
CA ALA A 259 -16.65 -23.49 -1.00
C ALA A 259 -16.44 -24.81 -1.76
N ASP A 260 -15.98 -24.74 -3.02
CA ASP A 260 -15.67 -25.93 -3.82
C ASP A 260 -14.44 -26.69 -3.30
N LYS A 261 -13.44 -25.97 -2.79
CA LYS A 261 -12.26 -26.56 -2.11
C LYS A 261 -12.67 -27.27 -0.83
N GLU A 262 -13.49 -26.65 0.02
CA GLU A 262 -14.02 -27.27 1.24
C GLU A 262 -14.92 -28.48 0.94
N ALA A 263 -15.65 -28.45 -0.18
CA ALA A 263 -16.45 -29.56 -0.68
C ALA A 263 -15.63 -30.69 -1.34
N GLY A 264 -14.29 -30.57 -1.39
CA GLY A 264 -13.41 -31.59 -1.95
C GLY A 264 -13.51 -31.75 -3.48
N LYS A 265 -14.00 -30.73 -4.19
CA LYS A 265 -14.13 -30.78 -5.67
C LYS A 265 -12.82 -30.49 -6.42
N PHE A 266 -11.79 -30.04 -5.71
CA PHE A 266 -10.47 -29.72 -6.26
C PHE A 266 -9.38 -30.49 -5.50
N ASP A 267 -8.76 -31.47 -6.17
CA ASP A 267 -7.60 -32.26 -5.70
C ASP A 267 -6.24 -31.54 -5.91
N GLY A 268 -6.25 -30.29 -6.39
CA GLY A 268 -5.04 -29.54 -6.71
C GLY A 268 -4.50 -28.77 -5.50
N ASP A 269 -3.54 -29.36 -4.79
CA ASP A 269 -2.78 -28.68 -3.75
C ASP A 269 -1.82 -27.64 -4.35
N TYR A 270 -2.31 -26.42 -4.54
CA TYR A 270 -1.46 -25.26 -4.86
C TYR A 270 -0.87 -24.62 -3.58
N GLY A 271 -1.28 -25.05 -2.39
CA GLY A 271 -0.92 -24.43 -1.11
C GLY A 271 0.36 -24.99 -0.48
N GLU A 272 0.77 -26.20 -0.84
CA GLU A 272 2.00 -26.81 -0.31
C GLU A 272 3.27 -26.13 -0.82
N SER A 273 3.23 -25.52 -2.02
CA SER A 273 4.37 -24.86 -2.65
C SER A 273 4.79 -23.52 -2.01
N LEU A 274 3.97 -22.98 -1.11
CA LEU A 274 4.22 -21.71 -0.40
C LEU A 274 4.38 -21.87 1.12
N ARG A 275 4.33 -23.11 1.63
CA ARG A 275 4.72 -23.36 3.02
C ARG A 275 6.25 -23.25 3.07
N PRO A 276 6.82 -22.45 4.00
CA PRO A 276 8.25 -22.53 4.26
C PRO A 276 8.58 -23.99 4.60
N GLU A 277 9.59 -24.57 3.95
CA GLU A 277 10.05 -25.93 4.27
C GLU A 277 10.27 -26.01 5.80
N PRO A 278 9.79 -27.06 6.48
CA PRO A 278 10.05 -27.22 7.90
C PRO A 278 11.57 -27.19 8.12
N GLU A 279 12.00 -26.40 9.10
CA GLU A 279 13.41 -26.31 9.45
C GLU A 279 13.96 -27.71 9.71
N PRO A 280 15.12 -28.08 9.14
CA PRO A 280 15.71 -29.39 9.37
C PRO A 280 15.93 -29.57 10.86
N GLU A 281 15.50 -30.72 11.39
CA GLU A 281 15.67 -31.05 12.81
C GLU A 281 17.15 -30.88 13.21
N PRO A 282 17.44 -30.29 14.38
CA PRO A 282 18.81 -30.14 14.85
C PRO A 282 19.47 -31.51 14.94
N GLU A 283 20.66 -31.64 14.36
CA GLU A 283 21.44 -32.86 14.42
C GLU A 283 21.60 -33.32 15.88
N PRO A 284 21.49 -34.63 16.17
CA PRO A 284 21.64 -35.13 17.52
C PRO A 284 23.03 -34.76 18.06
N GLU A 285 23.05 -34.17 19.26
CA GLU A 285 24.29 -33.78 19.92
C GLU A 285 25.25 -34.98 20.01
N PRO A 286 26.56 -34.78 19.74
CA PRO A 286 27.54 -35.85 19.82
C PRO A 286 27.59 -36.39 21.26
N GLU A 287 27.54 -37.72 21.38
CA GLU A 287 27.59 -38.41 22.67
C GLU A 287 28.83 -37.97 23.47
N PRO A 288 28.69 -37.74 24.79
CA PRO A 288 29.81 -37.33 25.63
C PRO A 288 30.87 -38.42 25.66
N GLU A 289 32.12 -38.02 25.42
CA GLU A 289 33.28 -38.92 25.47
C GLU A 289 33.36 -39.61 26.85
N PRO A 290 33.67 -40.92 26.89
CA PRO A 290 33.74 -41.66 28.15
C PRO A 290 34.85 -41.10 29.04
N GLU A 291 34.50 -40.85 30.30
CA GLU A 291 35.44 -40.40 31.33
C GLU A 291 36.60 -41.40 31.49
N PRO A 292 37.83 -40.92 31.71
CA PRO A 292 38.97 -41.80 31.91
C PRO A 292 38.81 -42.57 33.22
N GLU A 293 38.85 -43.91 33.11
CA GLU A 293 38.82 -44.81 34.26
C GLU A 293 40.06 -44.58 35.18
N PRO A 294 39.89 -44.73 36.51
CA PRO A 294 40.91 -44.41 37.52
C PRO A 294 42.12 -45.36 37.56
#